data_AF-X1MRR6-F1
#
_entry.id   AF-X1MRR6-F1
#
_cell.length_a   1.000
_cell.length_b   1.000
_cell.length_c   1.000
_cell.angle_alpha   90.00
_cell.angle_beta   90.00
_cell.angle_gamma   90.00
#
_symmetry.space_group_name_H-M   'P 1'
#
loop_
_entity.id
_entity.type
_entity.pdbx_description
1 polymer ?
#
loop_
_entity_poly.entity_id
_entity_poly.type
_entity_poly.pdbx_seq_one_letter_code
_entity_poly.pdbx_strand_id
1 'polypeptide(L)'
;MTQGIKDKVAIIGMGCTRFGERWDMSCEDLMVEAYKECIEDAGVDKKDIDAAWWAALYSMQGFTGLQLSQTLKLQYLPVTHVENACASGTEALRGAAYALASNCCDMALAVGVEKLKDVGY
;
A
#
# COMPACT_ATOMS: atom_id res chain seq x y z
N MET A 1 14.13 26.28 -13.12
CA MET A 1 13.06 25.33 -13.48
C MET A 1 13.18 24.10 -12.61
N THR A 2 12.08 23.57 -12.10
CA THR A 2 12.07 22.28 -11.38
C THR A 2 12.30 21.15 -12.37
N GLN A 3 13.17 20.18 -12.03
CA GLN A 3 13.46 19.05 -12.91
C GLN A 3 12.46 17.89 -12.76
N GLY A 4 11.64 17.88 -11.70
CA GLY A 4 10.66 16.82 -11.44
C GLY A 4 11.30 15.46 -11.12
N ILE A 5 10.48 14.40 -11.18
CA ILE A 5 10.89 13.00 -10.89
C ILE A 5 10.76 12.08 -12.11
N LYS A 6 10.66 12.66 -13.31
CA LYS A 6 10.52 11.91 -14.55
C LYS A 6 11.69 10.92 -14.71
N ASP A 7 11.37 9.70 -15.14
CA ASP A 7 12.33 8.61 -15.41
C ASP A 7 13.15 8.15 -14.18
N LYS A 8 12.77 8.56 -12.96
CA LYS A 8 13.45 8.15 -11.71
C LYS A 8 12.80 6.98 -10.99
N VAL A 9 11.56 6.66 -11.32
CA VAL A 9 10.74 5.67 -10.62
C VAL A 9 10.03 4.81 -11.64
N ALA A 10 9.95 3.51 -11.37
CA ALA A 10 9.20 2.55 -12.16
C ALA A 10 8.25 1.75 -11.25
N ILE A 11 7.08 1.40 -11.78
CA ILE A 11 6.20 0.40 -11.18
C ILE A 11 6.61 -0.94 -11.77
N ILE A 12 7.09 -1.85 -10.92
CA ILE A 12 7.61 -3.16 -11.36
C ILE A 12 6.63 -4.30 -11.13
N GLY A 13 5.54 -4.08 -10.39
CA GLY A 13 4.44 -5.01 -10.24
C GLY A 13 3.21 -4.34 -9.65
N MET A 14 2.04 -4.96 -9.82
CA MET A 14 0.77 -4.51 -9.25
C MET A 14 -0.14 -5.67 -8.86
N GLY A 15 -1.04 -5.41 -7.92
CA GLY A 15 -2.10 -6.35 -7.54
C GLY A 15 -3.35 -5.61 -7.13
N CYS A 16 -4.51 -6.20 -7.41
CA CYS A 16 -5.81 -5.62 -7.12
C CYS A 16 -6.81 -6.72 -6.85
N THR A 17 -7.38 -6.72 -5.63
CA THR A 17 -8.42 -7.67 -5.28
C THR A 17 -9.61 -7.60 -6.23
N ARG A 18 -10.36 -8.69 -6.32
CA ARG A 18 -11.68 -8.62 -6.96
C ARG A 18 -12.62 -7.73 -6.14
N PHE A 19 -13.23 -6.73 -6.79
CA PHE A 19 -14.22 -5.85 -6.16
C PHE A 19 -15.59 -6.55 -6.08
N GLY A 20 -16.30 -6.35 -4.97
CA GLY A 20 -17.65 -6.88 -4.79
C GLY A 20 -18.07 -6.94 -3.32
N GLU A 21 -19.25 -7.50 -3.10
CA GLU A 21 -19.78 -7.77 -1.76
C GLU A 21 -19.14 -9.04 -1.17
N ARG A 22 -17.98 -8.87 -0.54
CA ARG A 22 -17.18 -9.96 0.02
C ARG A 22 -17.40 -10.04 1.53
N TRP A 23 -18.47 -10.72 1.92
CA TRP A 23 -18.90 -10.87 3.33
C TRP A 23 -18.05 -11.87 4.13
N ASP A 24 -17.35 -12.75 3.42
CA ASP A 24 -16.51 -13.81 3.93
C ASP A 24 -15.04 -13.39 4.16
N MET A 25 -14.74 -12.10 3.97
CA MET A 25 -13.38 -11.57 4.03
C MET A 25 -13.28 -10.35 4.93
N SER A 26 -12.14 -10.20 5.58
CA SER A 26 -11.79 -9.00 6.33
C SER A 26 -11.00 -7.99 5.47
N CYS A 27 -10.75 -6.79 6.03
CA CYS A 27 -9.79 -5.84 5.46
C CYS A 27 -8.41 -6.47 5.23
N GLU A 28 -7.95 -7.26 6.20
CA GLU A 28 -6.65 -7.93 6.17
C GLU A 28 -6.58 -8.97 5.05
N ASP A 29 -7.65 -9.76 4.85
CA ASP A 29 -7.70 -10.74 3.77
C ASP A 29 -7.60 -10.07 2.40
N LEU A 30 -8.31 -8.96 2.20
CA LEU A 30 -8.25 -8.18 0.97
C LEU A 30 -6.85 -7.58 0.75
N MET A 31 -6.26 -7.04 1.82
CA MET A 31 -4.90 -6.51 1.77
C MET A 31 -3.89 -7.60 1.38
N VAL A 32 -4.02 -8.80 1.94
CA VAL A 32 -3.15 -9.96 1.62
C VAL A 32 -3.36 -10.43 0.18
N GLU A 33 -4.60 -10.47 -0.33
CA GLU A 33 -4.89 -10.85 -1.71
C GLU A 33 -4.20 -9.90 -2.72
N ALA A 34 -4.42 -8.59 -2.58
CA ALA A 34 -3.78 -7.62 -3.47
C ALA A 34 -2.26 -7.62 -3.33
N TYR A 35 -1.74 -7.76 -2.10
CA TYR A 35 -0.30 -7.80 -1.85
C TYR A 35 0.37 -9.02 -2.50
N LYS A 36 -0.22 -10.20 -2.38
CA LYS A 36 0.32 -11.43 -2.97
C LYS A 36 0.42 -11.34 -4.49
N GLU A 37 -0.65 -10.89 -5.14
CA GLU A 37 -0.64 -10.67 -6.59
C GLU A 37 0.46 -9.67 -6.98
N CYS A 38 0.61 -8.56 -6.23
CA CYS A 38 1.62 -7.54 -6.47
C CYS A 38 3.06 -8.07 -6.39
N ILE A 39 3.42 -8.81 -5.33
CA ILE A 39 4.78 -9.33 -5.18
C ILE A 39 5.09 -10.46 -6.18
N GLU A 40 4.08 -11.25 -6.55
CA GLU A 40 4.20 -12.29 -7.57
C GLU A 40 4.43 -11.68 -8.96
N ASP A 41 3.68 -10.64 -9.32
CA ASP A 41 3.85 -9.88 -10.57
C ASP A 41 5.23 -9.19 -10.64
N ALA A 42 5.69 -8.62 -9.53
CA ALA A 42 7.00 -8.00 -9.42
C ALA A 42 8.17 -9.00 -9.43
N GLY A 43 7.93 -10.26 -9.06
CA GLY A 43 8.97 -11.28 -8.91
C GLY A 43 9.96 -11.00 -7.77
N VAL A 44 9.51 -10.37 -6.69
CA VAL A 44 10.32 -9.96 -5.53
C VAL A 44 9.85 -10.61 -4.23
N ASP A 45 10.68 -10.59 -3.20
CA ASP A 45 10.34 -11.04 -1.85
C ASP A 45 10.08 -9.82 -0.94
N LYS A 46 9.27 -10.00 0.10
CA LYS A 46 8.98 -8.95 1.10
C LYS A 46 10.23 -8.33 1.73
N LYS A 47 11.33 -9.08 1.81
CA LYS A 47 12.61 -8.61 2.36
C LYS A 47 13.31 -7.57 1.48
N ASP A 48 12.91 -7.46 0.22
CA ASP A 48 13.49 -6.54 -0.76
C ASP A 48 12.84 -5.14 -0.65
N ILE A 49 11.71 -5.02 0.06
CA ILE A 49 11.00 -3.77 0.30
C ILE A 49 11.71 -3.01 1.42
N ASP A 50 11.96 -1.72 1.25
CA ASP A 50 12.63 -0.89 2.26
C ASP A 50 11.64 -0.04 3.08
N ALA A 51 10.51 0.34 2.48
CA ALA A 51 9.49 1.19 3.09
C ALA A 51 8.11 0.98 2.49
N ALA A 52 7.06 1.28 3.24
CA ALA A 52 5.69 1.20 2.75
C ALA A 52 4.84 2.44 3.04
N TRP A 53 3.96 2.76 2.09
CA TRP A 53 2.88 3.73 2.23
C TRP A 53 1.55 2.99 2.11
N TRP A 54 0.69 3.21 3.09
CA TRP A 54 -0.58 2.52 3.19
C TRP A 54 -1.73 3.51 3.33
N ALA A 55 -2.85 3.20 2.68
CA ALA A 55 -4.02 4.06 2.63
C ALA A 55 -5.31 3.31 2.98
N ALA A 56 -6.10 3.91 3.86
CA ALA A 56 -7.50 3.56 4.10
C ALA A 56 -8.23 4.78 4.64
N LEU A 57 -9.50 4.94 4.26
CA LEU A 57 -10.38 5.98 4.79
C LEU A 57 -11.10 5.50 6.04
N TYR A 58 -11.57 4.25 6.08
CA TYR A 58 -12.29 3.70 7.22
C TYR A 58 -11.54 2.52 7.86
N SER A 59 -10.43 2.84 8.54
CA SER A 59 -9.63 1.83 9.26
C SER A 59 -10.31 1.35 10.54
N MET A 60 -10.43 0.03 10.71
CA MET A 60 -11.00 -0.62 11.90
C MET A 60 -10.05 -0.59 13.12
N GLN A 61 -8.74 -0.52 12.91
CA GLN A 61 -7.71 -0.44 13.96
C GLN A 61 -7.11 0.98 14.12
N GLY A 62 -7.71 1.98 13.48
CA GLY A 62 -7.24 3.37 13.49
C GLY A 62 -6.15 3.66 12.44
N PHE A 63 -5.77 4.93 12.34
CA PHE A 63 -4.89 5.47 11.29
C PHE A 63 -3.41 5.33 11.66
N THR A 64 -2.90 4.11 11.61
CA THR A 64 -1.49 3.79 11.91
C THR A 64 -0.88 2.88 10.85
N GLY A 65 0.45 2.84 10.80
CA GLY A 65 1.19 1.87 9.97
C GLY A 65 1.18 0.43 10.52
N LEU A 66 0.72 0.22 11.76
CA LEU A 66 0.73 -1.10 12.40
C LEU A 66 -0.17 -2.09 11.67
N GLN A 67 -1.32 -1.64 11.16
CA GLN A 67 -2.28 -2.49 10.48
C GLN A 67 -1.65 -3.21 9.28
N LEU A 68 -1.00 -2.47 8.37
CA LEU A 68 -0.26 -3.05 7.25
C LEU A 68 0.88 -3.94 7.75
N SER A 69 1.69 -3.44 8.69
CA SER A 69 2.88 -4.15 9.16
C SER A 69 2.56 -5.50 9.78
N GLN A 70 1.50 -5.59 10.59
CA GLN A 70 1.04 -6.82 11.21
C GLN A 70 0.42 -7.77 10.18
N THR A 71 -0.45 -7.26 9.32
CA THR A 71 -1.17 -8.05 8.31
C THR A 71 -0.21 -8.73 7.35
N LEU A 72 0.76 -7.97 6.81
CA LEU A 72 1.71 -8.45 5.82
C LEU A 72 3.01 -9.02 6.43
N LYS A 73 3.12 -9.00 7.77
CA LYS A 73 4.32 -9.45 8.51
C LYS A 73 5.59 -8.73 8.04
N LEU A 74 5.49 -7.41 7.92
CA LEU A 74 6.55 -6.48 7.50
C LEU A 74 7.30 -5.93 8.74
N GLN A 75 7.75 -6.81 9.62
CA GLN A 75 8.46 -6.40 10.83
C GLN A 75 9.71 -5.59 10.47
N TYR A 76 9.96 -4.53 11.24
CA TYR A 76 11.08 -3.59 11.07
C TYR A 76 11.04 -2.69 9.84
N LEU A 77 10.01 -2.82 8.98
CA LEU A 77 9.82 -1.89 7.87
C LEU A 77 9.13 -0.61 8.31
N PRO A 78 9.67 0.58 7.95
CA PRO A 78 8.97 1.83 8.16
C PRO A 78 7.68 1.86 7.32
N VAL A 79 6.54 2.08 7.99
CA VAL A 79 5.23 2.18 7.35
C VAL A 79 4.59 3.52 7.68
N THR A 80 4.21 4.26 6.64
CA THR A 80 3.45 5.50 6.75
C THR A 80 2.00 5.26 6.35
N HIS A 81 1.05 5.64 7.21
CA HIS A 81 -0.34 5.74 6.81
C HIS A 81 -0.61 7.12 6.22
N VAL A 82 -1.38 7.17 5.13
CA VAL A 82 -1.84 8.40 4.49
C VAL A 82 -3.35 8.35 4.27
N GLU A 83 -3.98 9.51 4.41
CA GLU A 83 -5.42 9.68 4.20
C GLU A 83 -5.68 10.98 3.43
N ASN A 84 -6.44 10.86 2.35
CA ASN A 84 -6.92 11.96 1.51
C ASN A 84 -8.24 11.54 0.83
N ALA A 85 -9.20 11.06 1.63
CA ALA A 85 -10.49 10.55 1.16
C ALA A 85 -10.34 9.55 -0.02
N CYS A 86 -11.15 9.71 -1.08
CA CYS A 86 -11.09 8.85 -2.28
C CYS A 86 -9.74 8.87 -3.00
N ALA A 87 -8.88 9.85 -2.73
CA ALA A 87 -7.55 9.98 -3.34
C ALA A 87 -6.44 9.31 -2.52
N SER A 88 -6.75 8.68 -1.39
CA SER A 88 -5.75 8.12 -0.46
C SER A 88 -4.80 7.13 -1.14
N GLY A 89 -5.31 6.26 -2.03
CA GLY A 89 -4.46 5.32 -2.78
C GLY A 89 -3.44 6.02 -3.68
N THR A 90 -3.87 7.08 -4.38
CA THR A 90 -2.96 7.93 -5.19
C THR A 90 -1.95 8.65 -4.31
N GLU A 91 -2.34 9.06 -3.11
CA GLU A 91 -1.45 9.70 -2.15
C GLU A 91 -0.37 8.74 -1.64
N ALA A 92 -0.72 7.47 -1.39
CA ALA A 92 0.25 6.44 -1.02
C ALA A 92 1.27 6.22 -2.14
N LEU A 93 0.79 6.10 -3.39
CA LEU A 93 1.66 5.99 -4.56
C LEU A 93 2.58 7.22 -4.72
N ARG A 94 2.05 8.43 -4.49
CA ARG A 94 2.81 9.68 -4.57
C ARG A 94 3.90 9.73 -3.50
N GLY A 95 3.60 9.32 -2.26
CA GLY A 95 4.57 9.22 -1.17
C GLY A 95 5.71 8.26 -1.50
N ALA A 96 5.38 7.04 -1.95
CA ALA A 96 6.35 6.03 -2.36
C ALA A 96 7.25 6.51 -3.53
N ALA A 97 6.65 7.16 -4.53
CA ALA A 97 7.41 7.68 -5.67
C ALA A 97 8.39 8.79 -5.27
N TYR A 98 8.01 9.68 -4.36
CA TYR A 98 8.92 10.71 -3.85
C TYR A 98 10.03 10.14 -2.98
N ALA A 99 9.74 9.10 -2.21
CA ALA A 99 10.75 8.39 -1.44
C ALA A 99 11.84 7.81 -2.36
N LEU A 100 11.44 7.03 -3.38
CA LEU A 100 12.34 6.48 -4.39
C LEU A 100 13.12 7.57 -5.14
N ALA A 101 12.43 8.61 -5.63
CA ALA A 101 13.06 9.69 -6.39
C ALA A 101 14.05 10.54 -5.54
N SER A 102 13.93 10.50 -4.22
CA SER A 102 14.84 11.15 -3.26
C SER A 102 16.04 10.28 -2.87
N ASN A 103 16.08 9.01 -3.31
CA ASN A 103 17.04 7.98 -2.89
C ASN A 103 17.01 7.71 -1.38
N CYS A 104 15.84 7.82 -0.73
CA CYS A 104 15.71 7.40 0.68
C CYS A 104 15.42 5.89 0.83
N CYS A 105 15.06 5.23 -0.27
CA CYS A 105 14.87 3.79 -0.41
C CYS A 105 15.07 3.39 -1.88
N ASP A 106 15.32 2.11 -2.13
CA ASP A 106 15.46 1.52 -3.47
C ASP A 106 14.17 0.77 -3.90
N MET A 107 13.41 0.27 -2.94
CA MET A 107 12.11 -0.37 -3.19
C MET A 107 11.05 0.07 -2.17
N ALA A 108 9.90 0.50 -2.69
CA ALA A 108 8.79 0.98 -1.87
C ALA A 108 7.49 0.24 -2.23
N LEU A 109 6.70 -0.06 -1.21
CA LEU A 109 5.36 -0.63 -1.34
C LEU A 109 4.29 0.44 -1.17
N ALA A 110 3.35 0.57 -2.10
CA ALA A 110 2.16 1.40 -1.95
C ALA A 110 0.91 0.50 -1.94
N VAL A 111 0.12 0.57 -0.87
CA VAL A 111 -1.06 -0.30 -0.69
C VAL A 111 -2.26 0.52 -0.23
N GLY A 112 -3.44 0.20 -0.75
CA GLY A 112 -4.70 0.71 -0.24
C GLY A 112 -5.67 -0.44 0.05
N VAL A 113 -6.49 -0.31 1.09
CA VAL A 113 -7.63 -1.21 1.29
C VAL A 113 -8.83 -0.47 1.87
N GLU A 114 -10.03 -0.89 1.48
CA GLU A 114 -11.28 -0.37 2.01
C GLU A 114 -12.30 -1.51 2.15
N LYS A 115 -12.99 -1.59 3.29
CA LYS A 115 -14.04 -2.60 3.55
C LYS A 115 -15.32 -1.93 4.01
N LEU A 116 -16.01 -1.31 3.06
CA LEU A 116 -17.20 -0.49 3.32
C LEU A 116 -18.34 -1.25 4.01
N LYS A 117 -18.46 -2.57 3.77
CA LYS A 117 -19.51 -3.39 4.37
C LYS A 117 -19.37 -3.61 5.87
N ASP A 118 -18.18 -3.37 6.43
CA ASP A 118 -17.92 -3.56 7.86
C ASP A 118 -18.15 -2.27 8.65
N VAL A 119 -18.38 -1.15 7.95
CA VAL A 119 -18.58 0.19 8.53
C VAL A 119 -20.03 0.69 8.39
N GLY A 120 -20.96 -0.17 8.00
CA GLY A 120 -22.40 0.09 8.05
C GLY A 120 -23.06 0.64 6.79
N TYR A 121 -22.41 0.51 5.61
CA TYR A 121 -22.96 0.87 4.30
C TYR A 121 -23.42 -0.34 3.46
#